data_AF-A0A934LUE4-F1
#
_entry.id   AF-A0A934LUE4-F1
#
_cell.length_a   1.000
_cell.length_b   1.000
_cell.length_c   1.000
_cell.angle_alpha   90.00
_cell.angle_beta   90.00
_cell.angle_gamma   90.00
#
_symmetry.space_group_name_H-M   'P 1'
#
loop_
_entity.id
_entity.type
_entity.pdbx_description
1 polymer ?
#
loop_
_entity_poly.entity_id
_entity_poly.type
_entity_poly.pdbx_seq_one_letter_code
_entity_poly.pdbx_strand_id
1 'polypeptide(L)'
;MGVEPLSPASIKSLSQKTGGLARYKQTMLLMSLFSVCFGLALTSGLYYYLVPHDINWNASQMILVIHLLVGMLAFITIAPFIFIHQHAVEGRRLFFVIPWIAFRRREKESSWRQGKRVWGYLLTWSLLALGLSGFLLTLPGILWYFEIVWLPGYRIPWTLALVHLGAALLTVGLLWAHLRKLRMRGSSS
;
A
#
# COMPACT_ATOMS: atom_id res chain seq x y z
N MET A 1 0.69 24.92 47.59
CA MET A 1 0.62 23.56 46.99
C MET A 1 1.83 23.39 46.10
N GLY A 2 2.83 22.63 46.55
CA GLY A 2 4.05 22.39 45.76
C GLY A 2 3.76 21.35 44.68
N VAL A 3 3.97 21.71 43.42
CA VAL A 3 3.93 20.73 42.32
C VAL A 3 5.24 19.95 42.41
N GLU A 4 5.18 18.70 42.88
CA GLU A 4 6.37 17.85 42.87
C GLU A 4 6.85 17.66 41.42
N PRO A 5 8.15 17.87 41.13
CA PRO A 5 8.68 17.66 39.80
C PRO A 5 8.57 16.19 39.41
N LEU A 6 8.03 15.95 38.21
CA LEU A 6 7.87 14.60 37.67
C LEU A 6 9.22 13.87 37.64
N SER A 7 9.24 12.64 38.18
CA SER A 7 10.44 11.81 38.12
C SER A 7 10.87 11.56 36.66
N PRO A 8 12.17 11.39 36.38
CA PRO A 8 12.67 11.06 35.04
C PRO A 8 12.02 9.80 34.45
N ALA A 9 11.66 8.82 35.30
CA ALA A 9 10.94 7.62 34.90
C ALA A 9 9.50 7.93 34.45
N SER A 10 8.82 8.83 35.17
CA SER A 10 7.48 9.31 34.82
C SER A 10 7.49 10.06 33.48
N ILE A 11 8.47 10.94 33.25
CA ILE A 11 8.67 11.69 32.00
C ILE A 11 8.92 10.73 30.83
N LYS A 12 9.77 9.71 31.02
CA LYS A 12 10.08 8.71 29.99
C LYS A 12 8.86 7.84 29.65
N SER A 13 8.05 7.45 30.63
CA SER A 13 6.83 6.68 30.41
C SER A 13 5.74 7.50 29.69
N LEU A 14 5.60 8.78 30.04
CA LEU A 14 4.69 9.73 29.40
C LEU A 14 5.09 9.97 27.94
N SER A 15 6.39 10.20 27.69
CA SER A 15 6.96 10.36 26.35
C SER A 15 6.77 9.09 25.48
N GLN A 16 6.94 7.89 26.06
CA GLN A 16 6.66 6.63 25.36
C GLN A 16 5.17 6.47 25.02
N LYS A 17 4.26 6.82 25.95
CA LYS A 17 2.80 6.77 25.73
C LYS A 17 2.36 7.77 24.66
N THR A 18 2.80 9.03 24.74
CA THR A 18 2.43 10.08 23.77
C THR A 18 3.01 9.80 22.39
N GLY A 19 4.27 9.35 22.32
CA GLY A 19 4.90 8.92 21.06
C GLY A 19 4.28 7.65 20.46
N GLY A 20 3.73 6.75 21.28
CA GLY A 20 2.95 5.60 20.82
C GLY A 20 1.60 6.00 20.22
N LEU A 21 0.86 6.88 20.91
CA LEU A 21 -0.45 7.37 20.47
C LEU A 21 -0.35 8.20 19.18
N ALA A 22 0.65 9.08 19.07
CA ALA A 22 0.88 9.87 17.86
C ALA A 22 1.16 8.98 16.64
N ARG A 23 2.02 7.96 16.79
CA ARG A 23 2.31 6.97 15.73
C ARG A 23 1.08 6.15 15.35
N TYR A 24 0.26 5.76 16.31
CA TYR A 24 -1.01 5.08 16.03
C TYR A 24 -1.95 5.95 15.21
N LYS A 25 -2.18 7.21 15.62
CA LYS A 25 -3.03 8.16 14.87
C LYS A 25 -2.51 8.39 13.45
N GLN A 26 -1.20 8.59 13.28
CA GLN A 26 -0.56 8.74 11.96
C GLN A 26 -0.76 7.49 11.09
N THR A 27 -0.57 6.30 11.64
CA THR A 27 -0.76 5.03 10.91
C THR A 27 -2.21 4.85 10.47
N MET A 28 -3.17 5.17 11.35
CA MET A 28 -4.60 5.10 11.03
C MET A 28 -5.01 6.10 9.96
N LEU A 29 -4.48 7.33 10.00
CA LEU A 29 -4.72 8.34 8.98
C LEU A 29 -4.20 7.89 7.62
N LEU A 30 -2.95 7.41 7.56
CA LEU A 30 -2.34 6.90 6.33
C LEU A 30 -3.12 5.72 5.76
N MET A 31 -3.55 4.78 6.60
CA MET A 31 -4.35 3.63 6.17
C MET A 31 -5.72 4.06 5.63
N SER A 32 -6.37 5.03 6.26
CA SER A 32 -7.68 5.54 5.82
C SER A 32 -7.56 6.24 4.47
N LEU A 33 -6.57 7.12 4.33
CA LEU A 33 -6.28 7.81 3.08
C LEU A 33 -5.95 6.80 1.96
N PHE A 34 -5.05 5.85 2.25
CA PHE A 34 -4.74 4.76 1.34
C PHE A 34 -6.00 4.01 0.89
N SER A 35 -6.87 3.62 1.83
CA SER A 35 -8.07 2.83 1.53
C SER A 35 -9.05 3.58 0.61
N VAL A 36 -9.25 4.87 0.86
CA VAL A 36 -10.12 5.72 0.03
C VAL A 36 -9.52 5.89 -1.37
N CYS A 37 -8.25 6.28 -1.46
CA CYS A 37 -7.56 6.47 -2.74
C CYS A 37 -7.48 5.16 -3.54
N PHE A 38 -7.18 4.04 -2.88
CA PHE A 38 -7.14 2.72 -3.49
C PHE A 38 -8.52 2.28 -4.00
N GLY A 39 -9.58 2.51 -3.22
CA GLY A 39 -10.96 2.24 -3.64
C GLY A 39 -11.33 3.04 -4.89
N LEU A 40 -11.05 4.34 -4.90
CA LEU A 40 -11.29 5.21 -6.06
C LEU A 40 -10.48 4.73 -7.27
N ALA A 41 -9.18 4.44 -7.11
CA ALA A 41 -8.31 3.94 -8.17
C ALA A 41 -8.83 2.63 -8.75
N LEU A 42 -9.28 1.70 -7.90
CA LEU A 42 -9.83 0.43 -8.33
C LEU A 42 -11.10 0.63 -9.15
N THR A 43 -12.03 1.47 -8.68
CA THR A 43 -13.30 1.72 -9.40
C THR A 43 -13.08 2.44 -10.73
N SER A 44 -12.20 3.44 -10.79
CA SER A 44 -11.87 4.15 -12.03
C SER A 44 -11.07 3.28 -13.02
N GLY A 45 -10.21 2.40 -12.52
CA GLY A 45 -9.52 1.42 -13.36
C GLY A 45 -10.45 0.36 -13.93
N LEU A 46 -11.41 -0.12 -13.13
CA LEU A 46 -12.46 -1.05 -13.60
C LEU A 46 -13.36 -0.42 -14.65
N TYR A 47 -13.67 0.88 -14.53
CA TYR A 47 -14.42 1.60 -15.56
C TYR A 47 -13.75 1.47 -16.93
N TYR A 48 -12.43 1.67 -16.99
CA TYR A 48 -11.66 1.53 -18.24
C TYR A 48 -11.66 0.12 -18.83
N TYR A 49 -11.86 -0.90 -17.98
CA TYR A 49 -11.95 -2.28 -18.42
C TYR A 49 -13.35 -2.66 -18.90
N LEU A 50 -14.39 -2.09 -18.28
CA LEU A 50 -15.79 -2.49 -18.49
C LEU A 50 -16.55 -1.59 -19.46
N VAL A 51 -16.16 -0.33 -19.58
CA VAL A 51 -16.87 0.67 -20.37
C VAL A 51 -16.01 1.06 -21.58
N PRO A 52 -16.50 0.81 -22.81
CA PRO A 52 -15.84 1.30 -24.01
C PRO A 52 -15.61 2.82 -23.96
N HIS A 53 -14.38 3.24 -24.24
CA HIS A 53 -13.94 4.63 -24.06
C HIS A 53 -14.58 5.61 -25.05
N ASP A 54 -15.07 5.09 -26.17
CA ASP A 54 -15.75 5.79 -27.26
C ASP A 54 -17.19 6.20 -26.93
N ILE A 55 -17.83 5.57 -25.94
CA ILE A 55 -19.20 5.92 -25.50
C ILE A 55 -19.25 7.38 -25.00
N ASN A 56 -18.24 7.79 -24.23
CA ASN A 56 -18.10 9.17 -23.77
C ASN A 56 -16.63 9.51 -23.53
N TRP A 57 -16.00 10.06 -24.56
CA TRP A 57 -14.57 10.41 -24.53
C TRP A 57 -14.22 11.33 -23.36
N ASN A 58 -15.01 12.39 -23.13
CA ASN A 58 -14.73 13.36 -22.06
C ASN A 58 -14.80 12.72 -20.67
N ALA A 59 -15.80 11.87 -20.43
CA ALA A 59 -15.92 11.12 -19.18
C ALA A 59 -14.73 10.16 -18.99
N SER A 60 -14.33 9.45 -20.06
CA SER A 60 -13.17 8.56 -20.03
C SER A 60 -11.90 9.32 -19.65
N GLN A 61 -11.62 10.47 -20.29
CA GLN A 61 -10.44 11.29 -19.96
C GLN A 61 -10.46 11.74 -18.49
N MET A 62 -11.61 12.21 -17.99
CA MET A 62 -11.74 12.60 -16.59
C MET A 62 -11.48 11.43 -15.64
N ILE A 63 -12.02 10.25 -15.94
CA ILE A 63 -11.82 9.04 -15.14
C ILE A 63 -10.35 8.60 -15.13
N LEU A 64 -9.64 8.75 -16.25
CA LEU A 64 -8.21 8.47 -16.32
C LEU A 64 -7.43 9.41 -15.43
N VAL A 65 -7.70 10.72 -15.52
CA VAL A 65 -7.05 11.72 -14.66
C VAL A 65 -7.30 11.40 -13.17
N ILE A 66 -8.55 11.07 -12.81
CA ILE A 66 -8.88 10.64 -11.45
C ILE A 66 -8.07 9.40 -11.07
N HIS A 67 -8.05 8.36 -11.91
CA HIS A 67 -7.32 7.12 -11.68
C HIS A 67 -5.82 7.37 -11.43
N LEU A 68 -5.20 8.20 -12.27
CA LEU A 68 -3.78 8.55 -12.15
C LEU A 68 -3.49 9.31 -10.86
N LEU A 69 -4.29 10.34 -10.54
CA LEU A 69 -4.09 11.15 -9.34
C LEU A 69 -4.30 10.33 -8.06
N VAL A 70 -5.42 9.62 -7.95
CA VAL A 70 -5.72 8.84 -6.74
C VAL A 70 -4.83 7.59 -6.63
N GLY A 71 -4.43 6.99 -7.75
CA GLY A 71 -3.46 5.90 -7.79
C GLY A 71 -2.07 6.35 -7.33
N MET A 72 -1.62 7.52 -7.79
CA MET A 72 -0.36 8.13 -7.33
C MET A 72 -0.41 8.47 -5.84
N LEU A 73 -1.51 9.06 -5.36
CA LEU A 73 -1.70 9.35 -3.93
C LEU A 73 -1.67 8.06 -3.10
N ALA A 74 -2.38 7.01 -3.54
CA ALA A 74 -2.35 5.71 -2.88
C ALA A 74 -0.91 5.16 -2.82
N PHE A 75 -0.17 5.22 -3.93
CA PHE A 75 1.23 4.76 -3.98
C PHE A 75 2.15 5.55 -3.06
N ILE A 76 2.06 6.88 -3.05
CA ILE A 76 2.87 7.75 -2.17
C ILE A 76 2.56 7.48 -0.70
N THR A 77 1.32 7.15 -0.33
CA THR A 77 0.96 6.83 1.06
C THR A 77 1.46 5.47 1.54
N ILE A 78 1.73 4.53 0.63
CA ILE A 78 2.24 3.20 0.96
C ILE A 78 3.66 3.28 1.55
N ALA A 79 4.55 4.08 0.96
CA ALA A 79 5.94 4.18 1.42
C ALA A 79 6.09 4.61 2.90
N PRO A 80 5.49 5.73 3.37
CA PRO A 80 5.55 6.13 4.77
C PRO A 80 4.80 5.14 5.67
N PHE A 81 3.69 4.54 5.19
CA PHE A 81 2.98 3.49 5.94
C PHE A 81 3.88 2.29 6.23
N ILE A 82 4.54 1.73 5.21
CA ILE A 82 5.49 0.61 5.37
C ILE A 82 6.60 1.01 6.33
N PHE A 83 7.18 2.20 6.15
CA PHE A 83 8.30 2.66 6.97
C PHE A 83 7.92 2.78 8.45
N ILE A 84 6.80 3.44 8.76
CA ILE A 84 6.32 3.63 10.13
C ILE A 84 5.93 2.29 10.75
N HIS A 85 5.20 1.46 10.02
CA HIS A 85 4.69 0.18 10.52
C HIS A 85 5.83 -0.82 10.79
N GLN A 86 6.80 -0.94 9.89
CA GLN A 86 7.91 -1.88 10.07
C GLN A 86 8.90 -1.44 11.14
N HIS A 87 9.16 -0.13 11.25
CA HIS A 87 10.01 0.39 12.33
C HIS A 87 9.41 0.08 13.71
N ALA A 88 8.08 0.06 13.83
CA ALA A 88 7.40 -0.29 15.07
C ALA A 88 7.44 -1.79 15.39
N VAL A 89 7.45 -2.67 14.38
CA VAL A 89 7.26 -4.13 14.57
C VAL A 89 8.58 -4.92 14.58
N GLU A 90 9.56 -4.57 13.73
CA GLU A 90 10.75 -5.41 13.53
C GLU A 90 12.09 -4.69 13.75
N GLY A 91 12.13 -3.36 13.83
CA GLY A 91 13.36 -2.59 14.06
C GLY A 91 14.46 -2.79 13.00
N ARG A 92 14.17 -3.45 11.88
CA ARG A 92 15.16 -3.79 10.83
C ARG A 92 14.71 -3.25 9.48
N ARG A 93 15.50 -2.33 8.92
CA ARG A 93 15.20 -1.57 7.70
C ARG A 93 15.38 -2.34 6.38
N LEU A 94 16.03 -3.51 6.40
CA LEU A 94 16.51 -4.19 5.17
C LEU A 94 15.74 -5.45 4.74
N PHE A 95 14.82 -5.96 5.56
CA PHE A 95 14.15 -7.24 5.22
C PHE A 95 13.15 -7.12 4.07
N PHE A 96 12.71 -5.90 3.74
CA PHE A 96 11.74 -5.63 2.68
C PHE A 96 12.23 -6.03 1.28
N VAL A 97 13.51 -5.87 0.99
CA VAL A 97 14.08 -6.09 -0.36
C VAL A 97 14.12 -7.57 -0.74
N ILE A 98 14.00 -8.46 0.25
CA ILE A 98 14.28 -9.87 0.06
C ILE A 98 13.01 -10.71 0.34
N PRO A 99 12.18 -11.00 -0.69
CA PRO A 99 10.88 -11.62 -0.50
C PRO A 99 10.95 -13.01 0.13
N TRP A 100 12.01 -13.78 -0.12
CA TRP A 100 12.17 -15.14 0.42
C TRP A 100 12.40 -15.18 1.93
N ILE A 101 12.90 -14.10 2.55
CA ILE A 101 13.14 -14.10 4.00
C ILE A 101 11.82 -14.10 4.79
N ALA A 102 10.73 -13.61 4.20
CA ALA A 102 9.41 -13.64 4.84
C ALA A 102 8.97 -15.07 5.20
N PHE A 103 9.29 -16.04 4.33
CA PHE A 103 8.87 -17.44 4.45
C PHE A 103 9.74 -18.26 5.40
N ARG A 104 10.98 -17.83 5.66
CA ARG A 104 11.88 -18.54 6.57
C ARG A 104 11.39 -18.39 8.02
N ARG A 105 11.00 -19.50 8.65
CA ARG A 105 10.62 -19.53 10.07
C ARG A 105 11.84 -19.22 10.94
N ARG A 106 11.67 -18.35 11.95
CA ARG A 106 12.70 -18.09 12.96
C ARG A 106 12.55 -19.09 14.12
N GLU A 107 13.64 -19.54 14.73
CA GLU A 107 13.69 -20.60 15.76
C GLU A 107 12.69 -20.41 16.92
N LYS A 108 12.40 -19.16 17.31
CA LYS A 108 11.49 -18.82 18.43
C LYS A 108 10.18 -18.18 17.98
N GLU A 109 9.82 -18.33 16.71
CA GLU A 109 8.62 -17.69 16.16
C GLU A 109 7.40 -18.63 16.17
N SER A 110 6.31 -18.16 16.77
CA SER A 110 5.02 -18.85 16.72
C SER A 110 4.48 -18.87 15.29
N SER A 111 3.77 -19.94 14.92
CA SER A 111 3.14 -20.09 13.60
C SER A 111 2.22 -18.92 13.26
N TRP A 112 1.58 -18.34 14.28
CA TRP A 112 0.76 -17.15 14.14
C TRP A 112 1.57 -15.90 13.73
N ARG A 113 2.70 -15.65 14.40
CA ARG A 113 3.56 -14.50 14.11
C ARG A 113 4.21 -14.63 12.72
N GLN A 114 4.65 -15.83 12.35
CA GLN A 114 5.14 -16.13 11.01
C GLN A 114 4.05 -15.86 9.97
N GLY A 115 2.83 -16.34 10.20
CA GLY A 115 1.70 -16.10 9.31
C GLY A 115 1.41 -14.61 9.10
N LYS A 116 1.41 -13.80 10.18
CA LYS A 116 1.25 -12.34 10.06
C LYS A 116 2.35 -11.70 9.21
N ARG A 117 3.61 -12.10 9.42
CA ARG A 117 4.74 -11.61 8.61
C ARG A 117 4.55 -11.94 7.14
N VAL A 118 4.32 -13.21 6.80
CA VAL A 118 4.14 -13.65 5.41
C VAL A 118 3.02 -12.87 4.73
N TRP A 119 1.86 -12.72 5.39
CA TRP A 119 0.74 -11.94 4.87
C TRP A 119 1.09 -10.47 4.63
N GLY A 120 1.79 -9.83 5.58
CA GLY A 120 2.25 -8.45 5.42
C GLY A 120 3.18 -8.30 4.23
N TYR A 121 4.11 -9.24 4.03
CA TYR A 121 5.02 -9.22 2.87
C TYR A 121 4.28 -9.40 1.55
N LEU A 122 3.38 -10.38 1.45
CA LEU A 122 2.59 -10.61 0.24
C LEU A 122 1.80 -9.37 -0.16
N LEU A 123 1.10 -8.76 0.80
CA LEU A 123 0.36 -7.51 0.58
C LEU A 123 1.29 -6.39 0.12
N THR A 124 2.42 -6.21 0.80
CA THR A 124 3.34 -5.11 0.47
C THR A 124 3.94 -5.28 -0.93
N TRP A 125 4.38 -6.48 -1.30
CA TRP A 125 4.91 -6.75 -2.63
C TRP A 125 3.83 -6.64 -3.72
N SER A 126 2.59 -7.05 -3.45
CA SER A 126 1.48 -6.87 -4.39
C SER A 126 1.18 -5.38 -4.65
N LEU A 127 1.21 -4.55 -3.60
CA LEU A 127 1.01 -3.11 -3.71
C LEU A 127 2.16 -2.41 -4.42
N LEU A 128 3.41 -2.84 -4.17
CA LEU A 128 4.56 -2.35 -4.93
C LEU A 128 4.46 -2.69 -6.41
N ALA A 129 4.14 -3.95 -6.73
CA ALA A 129 4.01 -4.40 -8.11
C ALA A 129 2.91 -3.61 -8.83
N LEU A 130 1.79 -3.37 -8.15
CA LEU A 130 0.69 -2.55 -8.65
C LEU A 130 1.13 -1.10 -8.91
N GLY A 131 1.79 -0.46 -7.94
CA GLY A 131 2.26 0.91 -8.08
C GLY A 131 3.33 1.07 -9.16
N LEU A 132 4.30 0.16 -9.20
CA LEU A 132 5.38 0.19 -10.19
C LEU A 132 4.86 -0.05 -11.61
N SER A 133 3.98 -1.04 -11.79
CA SER A 133 3.35 -1.28 -13.10
C SER A 133 2.50 -0.09 -13.55
N GLY A 134 1.78 0.57 -12.63
CA GLY A 134 1.03 1.79 -12.92
C GLY A 134 1.93 2.94 -13.34
N PHE A 135 3.04 3.15 -12.64
CA PHE A 135 4.04 4.17 -13.00
C PHE A 135 4.70 3.88 -14.36
N LEU A 136 5.05 2.63 -14.63
CA LEU A 136 5.63 2.25 -15.93
C LEU A 136 4.64 2.45 -17.09
N LEU A 137 3.34 2.27 -16.85
CA LEU A 137 2.30 2.56 -17.84
C LEU A 137 2.14 4.06 -18.11
N THR A 138 2.37 4.92 -17.11
CA THR A 138 2.28 6.37 -17.28
C THR A 138 3.56 7.00 -17.82
N LEU A 139 4.69 6.30 -17.67
CA LEU A 139 6.01 6.80 -18.04
C LEU A 139 6.09 7.32 -19.48
N PRO A 140 5.57 6.65 -20.52
CA PRO A 140 5.57 7.20 -21.88
C PRO A 140 4.88 8.56 -21.97
N GLY A 141 3.74 8.73 -21.30
CA GLY A 141 3.01 10.00 -21.27
C GLY A 141 3.77 11.10 -20.54
N ILE A 142 4.46 10.76 -19.45
CA ILE A 142 5.33 11.69 -18.71
C ILE A 142 6.51 12.11 -19.59
N LEU A 143 7.20 11.17 -20.22
CA LEU A 143 8.34 11.45 -21.10
C LEU A 143 7.92 12.31 -22.30
N TRP A 144 6.78 12.00 -22.90
CA TRP A 144 6.18 12.80 -23.97
C TRP A 144 5.95 14.25 -23.56
N TYR A 145 5.43 14.48 -22.35
CA TYR A 145 5.23 15.84 -21.80
C TYR A 145 6.54 16.62 -21.66
N PHE A 146 7.67 15.93 -21.41
CA PHE A 146 9.01 16.52 -21.36
C PHE A 146 9.73 16.51 -22.72
N GLU A 147 9.00 16.34 -23.82
CA GLU A 147 9.54 16.29 -25.19
C GLU A 147 10.55 15.15 -25.43
N ILE A 148 10.52 14.12 -24.57
CA ILE A 148 11.35 12.91 -24.70
C ILE A 148 10.53 11.84 -25.41
N VAL A 149 10.92 11.51 -26.65
CA VAL A 149 10.25 10.47 -27.43
C VAL A 149 10.72 9.10 -27.00
N TRP A 150 9.89 8.41 -26.22
CA TRP A 150 10.07 7.00 -25.89
C TRP A 150 8.78 6.22 -26.20
N LEU A 151 8.81 5.45 -27.28
CA LEU A 151 7.69 4.63 -27.72
C LEU A 151 8.08 3.15 -27.57
N PRO A 152 7.76 2.51 -26.44
CA PRO A 152 7.95 1.07 -26.34
C PRO A 152 7.04 0.37 -27.36
N GLY A 153 7.53 -0.67 -28.04
CA GLY A 153 6.73 -1.41 -29.01
C GLY A 153 5.42 -1.93 -28.40
N TYR A 154 4.34 -1.99 -29.20
CA TYR A 154 2.95 -2.24 -28.76
C TYR A 154 2.75 -3.39 -27.75
N ARG A 155 3.59 -4.44 -27.82
CA ARG A 155 3.55 -5.58 -26.90
C ARG A 155 3.87 -5.21 -25.45
N ILE A 156 4.75 -4.22 -25.24
CA ILE A 156 5.22 -3.83 -23.90
C ILE A 156 4.09 -3.15 -23.11
N PRO A 157 3.42 -2.08 -23.59
CA PRO A 157 2.29 -1.48 -22.87
C PRO A 157 1.17 -2.47 -22.58
N TRP A 158 0.86 -3.37 -23.52
CA TRP A 158 -0.18 -4.37 -23.33
C TRP A 158 0.17 -5.38 -22.23
N THR A 159 1.42 -5.87 -22.23
CA THR A 159 1.91 -6.78 -21.18
C THR A 159 1.90 -6.09 -19.81
N LEU A 160 2.34 -4.83 -19.75
CA LEU A 160 2.30 -4.04 -18.51
C LEU A 160 0.87 -3.83 -18.01
N ALA A 161 -0.09 -3.58 -18.90
CA ALA A 161 -1.50 -3.46 -18.54
C ALA A 161 -2.05 -4.75 -17.92
N LEU A 162 -1.70 -5.91 -18.47
CA LEU A 162 -2.06 -7.20 -17.88
C LEU A 162 -1.41 -7.44 -16.52
N VAL A 163 -0.12 -7.10 -16.37
CA VAL A 163 0.57 -7.18 -15.08
C VAL A 163 -0.09 -6.26 -14.06
N HIS A 164 -0.45 -5.04 -14.45
CA HIS A 164 -1.12 -4.08 -13.60
C HIS A 164 -2.50 -4.59 -13.14
N LEU A 165 -3.31 -5.10 -14.07
CA LEU A 165 -4.60 -5.71 -13.75
C LEU A 165 -4.44 -6.93 -12.83
N GLY A 166 -3.50 -7.83 -13.15
CA GLY A 166 -3.21 -9.00 -12.32
C GLY A 166 -2.77 -8.63 -10.90
N ALA A 167 -1.91 -7.60 -10.77
CA ALA A 167 -1.49 -7.07 -9.48
C ALA A 167 -2.65 -6.44 -8.70
N ALA A 168 -3.57 -5.76 -9.37
CA ALA A 168 -4.76 -5.18 -8.75
C ALA A 168 -5.67 -6.28 -8.19
N LEU A 169 -5.99 -7.29 -9.00
CA LEU A 169 -6.81 -8.43 -8.59
C LEU A 169 -6.16 -9.22 -7.44
N LEU A 170 -4.86 -9.47 -7.52
CA LEU A 170 -4.11 -10.14 -6.45
C LEU A 170 -4.17 -9.33 -5.16
N THR A 171 -3.94 -8.01 -5.22
CA THR A 171 -4.00 -7.12 -4.06
C THR A 171 -5.37 -7.15 -3.40
N VAL A 172 -6.45 -7.04 -4.18
CA VAL A 172 -7.83 -7.13 -3.68
C VAL A 172 -8.11 -8.48 -3.04
N GLY A 173 -7.71 -9.57 -3.68
CA GLY A 173 -7.86 -10.92 -3.14
C GLY A 173 -7.12 -11.12 -1.81
N LEU A 174 -5.88 -10.62 -1.72
CA LEU A 174 -5.09 -10.67 -0.50
C LEU A 174 -5.70 -9.82 0.63
N LEU A 175 -6.16 -8.60 0.34
CA LEU A 175 -6.83 -7.73 1.30
C LEU A 175 -8.12 -8.37 1.82
N TRP A 176 -8.93 -8.93 0.93
CA TRP A 176 -10.16 -9.63 1.29
C TRP A 176 -9.90 -10.83 2.21
N ALA A 177 -8.93 -11.67 1.85
CA ALA A 177 -8.53 -12.82 2.65
C ALA A 177 -7.99 -12.39 4.03
N HIS A 178 -7.22 -11.30 4.09
CA HIS A 178 -6.72 -10.73 5.33
C HIS A 178 -7.85 -10.27 6.25
N LEU A 179 -8.83 -9.52 5.71
CA LEU A 179 -9.99 -9.03 6.47
C LEU A 179 -10.87 -10.18 7.00
N ARG A 180 -11.14 -11.20 6.19
CA ARG A 180 -11.89 -12.39 6.63
C ARG A 180 -11.20 -13.11 7.79
N LYS A 181 -9.88 -13.25 7.72
CA LYS A 181 -9.09 -13.90 8.77
C LYS A 181 -9.13 -13.13 10.09
N LEU A 182 -9.19 -11.80 10.04
CA LEU A 182 -9.38 -10.96 11.23
C LEU A 182 -10.78 -11.15 11.83
N ARG A 183 -11.83 -11.16 11.00
CA ARG A 183 -13.22 -11.33 11.45
C ARG A 183 -13.46 -12.66 12.17
N MET A 184 -12.96 -13.77 11.61
CA MET A 184 -13.12 -15.10 12.22
C MET A 184 -12.42 -15.22 13.58
N ARG A 185 -11.41 -14.40 13.85
CA ARG A 185 -10.68 -14.39 15.13
C ARG A 185 -11.27 -13.46 16.17
N GLY A 186 -11.88 -12.35 15.77
CA GLY A 186 -12.61 -11.46 16.68
C GLY A 186 -13.97 -12.01 17.14
N SER A 187 -14.42 -13.12 16.56
CA SER A 187 -15.66 -13.84 16.94
C SER A 187 -15.41 -15.07 17.80
N SER A 188 -14.15 -15.37 18.11
CA SER A 188 -13.71 -16.49 18.95
C SER A 188 -13.06 -16.03 20.27
N SER A 189 -13.24 -14.77 20.62
CA SER A 189 -12.87 -14.11 21.89
C SER A 189 -14.09 -13.51 22.54
#